data_AF-A0A2G1BRK0-F1
#
_entry.id   AF-A0A2G1BRK0-F1
#
_cell.length_a   1.000
_cell.length_b   1.000
_cell.length_c   1.000
_cell.angle_alpha   90.00
_cell.angle_beta   90.00
_cell.angle_gamma   90.00
#
_symmetry.space_group_name_H-M   'P 1'
#
loop_
_entity.id
_entity.type
_entity.pdbx_description
1 polymer ?
#
loop_
_entity_poly.entity_id
_entity_poly.type
_entity_poly.pdbx_seq_one_letter_code
_entity_poly.pdbx_strand_id
1 'polypeptide(L)'
;MDALKGLGEIGLGSRLKRTSEYMMRETQLVYDEFNIDFDPYLFPTFKIIKNKDGVTNTEITNSLKTSQPATTQAINKLQKRGLITLKEDKLDKRKKVVFVSDKGKRLIKSVTPIWNSIEYIIKEYTNIKSESLTELINELETKFKEKPFSKAIIEHIKMNTTKNTVSITTFKEEYSSSFYDLNIEWLETFFYVEPYDKEVLSNPHKYIINKGGHIFFATLNNEIVGTVALMPMDDSNVYELTKMAVSPKHRGYKIGQQLMQHCIDFAKENNFDKLILYSNTKLENAIYIYRKFGFLEIPVEEGCPYERCNIKMELKTNS
;
A
#
# COMPACT_ATOMS: atom_id res chain seq x y z
N MET A 1 -28.93 -33.18 -11.59
CA MET A 1 -28.75 -33.48 -10.16
C MET A 1 -27.26 -33.76 -9.94
N ASP A 2 -26.62 -33.19 -8.91
CA ASP A 2 -25.19 -33.44 -8.64
C ASP A 2 -25.03 -34.84 -8.02
N ALA A 3 -24.61 -35.82 -8.83
CA ALA A 3 -24.51 -37.21 -8.41
C ALA A 3 -23.59 -37.42 -7.20
N LEU A 4 -22.50 -36.64 -7.08
CA LEU A 4 -21.57 -36.74 -5.94
C LEU A 4 -22.19 -36.24 -4.64
N LYS A 5 -23.13 -35.28 -4.70
CA LYS A 5 -23.89 -34.86 -3.50
C LYS A 5 -24.83 -35.97 -3.02
N GLY A 6 -25.41 -36.73 -3.94
CA GLY A 6 -26.31 -37.85 -3.62
C GLY A 6 -25.62 -39.06 -2.97
N LEU A 7 -24.29 -39.15 -3.02
CA LEU A 7 -23.51 -40.24 -2.41
C LEU A 7 -23.22 -40.03 -0.91
N GLY A 8 -23.66 -38.91 -0.32
CA GLY A 8 -23.40 -38.58 1.08
C GLY A 8 -21.90 -38.62 1.42
N GLU A 9 -21.57 -39.25 2.54
CA GLU A 9 -20.22 -39.38 3.08
C GLU A 9 -19.30 -40.23 2.18
N ILE A 10 -19.86 -41.22 1.47
CA ILE A 10 -19.08 -42.10 0.57
C ILE A 10 -18.47 -41.28 -0.58
N GLY A 11 -19.14 -40.21 -1.01
CA GLY A 11 -18.66 -39.31 -2.07
C GLY A 11 -17.60 -38.30 -1.61
N LEU A 12 -17.27 -38.22 -0.31
CA LEU A 12 -16.50 -37.13 0.27
C LEU A 12 -15.11 -36.95 -0.36
N GLY A 13 -14.36 -38.04 -0.56
CA GLY A 13 -13.03 -37.97 -1.16
C GLY A 13 -13.04 -37.39 -2.57
N SER A 14 -14.00 -37.82 -3.40
CA SER A 14 -14.18 -37.30 -4.76
C SER A 14 -14.60 -35.83 -4.77
N ARG A 15 -15.44 -35.42 -3.80
CA ARG A 15 -15.84 -34.01 -3.65
C ARG A 15 -14.68 -33.12 -3.22
N LEU A 16 -13.87 -33.55 -2.25
CA LEU A 16 -12.66 -32.82 -1.85
C LEU A 16 -11.70 -32.61 -3.03
N LYS A 17 -11.49 -33.65 -3.85
CA LYS A 17 -10.69 -33.55 -5.08
C LYS A 17 -11.28 -32.53 -6.05
N ARG A 18 -12.58 -32.63 -6.35
CA ARG A 18 -13.29 -31.69 -7.26
C ARG A 18 -13.20 -30.24 -6.77
N THR A 19 -13.38 -30.02 -5.47
CA THR A 19 -13.26 -28.70 -4.84
C THR A 19 -11.84 -28.16 -4.94
N SER A 20 -10.82 -29.01 -4.71
CA SER A 20 -9.42 -28.63 -4.88
C SER A 20 -9.11 -28.21 -6.33
N GLU A 21 -9.53 -29.01 -7.31
CA GLU A 21 -9.34 -28.72 -8.74
C GLU A 21 -10.04 -27.41 -9.14
N TYR A 22 -11.26 -27.19 -8.64
CA TYR A 22 -12.00 -25.93 -8.84
C TYR A 22 -11.20 -24.74 -8.30
N MET A 23 -10.75 -24.80 -7.03
CA MET A 23 -9.99 -23.71 -6.41
C MET A 23 -8.67 -23.42 -7.15
N MET A 24 -7.98 -24.46 -7.62
CA MET A 24 -6.74 -24.28 -8.41
C MET A 24 -7.03 -23.55 -9.72
N ARG A 25 -8.09 -23.95 -10.44
CA ARG A 25 -8.50 -23.27 -11.68
C ARG A 25 -8.91 -21.82 -11.44
N GLU A 26 -9.73 -21.56 -10.42
CA GLU A 26 -10.15 -20.20 -10.08
C GLU A 26 -8.97 -19.32 -9.65
N THR A 27 -8.00 -19.87 -8.92
CA THR A 27 -6.78 -19.14 -8.56
C THR A 27 -5.96 -18.78 -9.79
N GLN A 28 -5.90 -19.65 -10.80
CA GLN A 28 -5.23 -19.35 -12.07
C GLN A 28 -5.89 -18.15 -12.77
N LEU A 29 -7.22 -18.09 -12.82
CA LEU A 29 -7.94 -16.94 -13.40
C LEU A 29 -7.58 -15.62 -12.71
N VAL A 30 -7.39 -15.63 -11.39
CA VAL A 30 -6.93 -14.45 -10.65
C VAL A 30 -5.51 -14.07 -11.05
N TYR A 31 -4.61 -15.05 -11.15
CA TYR A 31 -3.24 -14.77 -11.60
C TYR A 31 -3.21 -14.19 -13.01
N ASP A 32 -4.05 -14.70 -13.92
CA ASP A 32 -4.15 -14.21 -15.29
C ASP A 32 -4.66 -12.76 -15.33
N GLU A 33 -5.71 -12.41 -14.56
CA GLU A 33 -6.23 -11.04 -14.43
C GLU A 33 -5.16 -10.03 -13.98
N PHE A 34 -4.27 -10.44 -13.07
CA PHE A 34 -3.19 -9.60 -12.55
C PHE A 34 -1.83 -9.79 -13.25
N ASN A 35 -1.80 -10.47 -14.40
CA ASN A 35 -0.58 -10.75 -15.19
C ASN A 35 0.53 -11.44 -14.37
N ILE A 36 0.16 -12.38 -13.50
CA ILE A 36 1.07 -13.16 -12.66
C ILE A 36 1.40 -14.49 -13.33
N ASP A 37 2.65 -14.63 -13.79
CA ASP A 37 3.16 -15.90 -14.33
C ASP A 37 3.55 -16.87 -13.19
N PHE A 38 2.55 -17.46 -12.53
CA PHE A 38 2.76 -18.44 -11.46
C PHE A 38 1.68 -19.53 -11.47
N ASP A 39 2.07 -20.79 -11.29
CA ASP A 39 1.10 -21.89 -11.21
C ASP A 39 0.61 -22.07 -9.75
N PRO A 40 -0.71 -22.10 -9.49
CA PRO A 40 -1.26 -22.24 -8.14
C PRO A 40 -0.73 -23.43 -7.35
N TYR A 41 -0.55 -24.59 -8.00
CA TYR A 41 -0.08 -25.81 -7.32
C TYR A 41 1.38 -25.73 -6.85
N LEU A 42 2.18 -24.78 -7.37
CA LEU A 42 3.55 -24.56 -6.90
C LEU A 42 3.59 -23.77 -5.58
N PHE A 43 2.48 -23.16 -5.16
CA PHE A 43 2.39 -22.32 -3.97
C PHE A 43 2.97 -22.99 -2.71
N PRO A 44 2.58 -24.22 -2.31
CA PRO A 44 3.06 -24.79 -1.05
C PRO A 44 4.59 -24.98 -1.03
N THR A 45 5.14 -25.47 -2.14
CA THR A 45 6.60 -25.65 -2.29
C THR A 45 7.31 -24.29 -2.28
N PHE A 46 6.81 -23.32 -3.06
CA PHE A 46 7.41 -22.00 -3.13
C PHE A 46 7.33 -21.22 -1.81
N LYS A 47 6.23 -21.39 -1.05
CA LYS A 47 6.05 -20.77 0.27
C LYS A 47 7.06 -21.30 1.29
N ILE A 48 7.36 -22.59 1.31
CA ILE A 48 8.40 -23.16 2.18
C ILE A 48 9.77 -22.60 1.82
N ILE A 49 10.12 -22.57 0.53
CA ILE A 49 11.39 -22.02 0.06
C ILE A 49 11.50 -20.53 0.40
N LYS A 50 10.41 -19.76 0.30
CA LYS A 50 10.37 -18.34 0.71
C LYS A 50 10.66 -18.14 2.19
N ASN A 51 10.15 -19.02 3.05
CA ASN A 51 10.18 -18.84 4.50
C ASN A 51 11.48 -19.34 5.15
N LYS A 52 12.38 -19.97 4.39
CA LYS A 52 13.66 -20.50 4.87
C LYS A 52 14.81 -19.92 4.06
N ASP A 53 15.93 -19.62 4.71
CA ASP A 53 17.17 -19.23 4.03
C ASP A 53 17.94 -20.46 3.54
N GLY A 54 17.38 -21.11 2.52
CA GLY A 54 17.86 -22.39 2.00
C GLY A 54 17.09 -23.57 2.56
N VAL A 55 16.60 -24.44 1.68
CA VAL A 55 15.88 -25.65 2.05
C VAL A 55 16.20 -26.80 1.10
N THR A 56 16.29 -28.02 1.61
CA THR A 56 16.53 -29.22 0.80
C THR A 56 15.22 -29.82 0.28
N ASN A 57 15.30 -30.64 -0.78
CA ASN A 57 14.15 -31.38 -1.31
C ASN A 57 13.47 -32.23 -0.22
N THR A 58 14.26 -32.97 0.56
CA THR A 58 13.76 -33.81 1.66
C THR A 58 13.00 -33.02 2.73
N GLU A 59 13.50 -31.84 3.11
CA GLU A 59 12.79 -30.97 4.05
C GLU A 59 11.45 -30.48 3.50
N ILE A 60 11.39 -30.12 2.22
CA ILE A 60 10.13 -29.72 1.57
C ILE A 60 9.16 -30.91 1.55
N THR A 61 9.62 -32.08 1.12
CA THR A 61 8.81 -33.31 1.06
C THR A 61 8.23 -33.65 2.44
N ASN A 62 9.07 -33.65 3.48
CA ASN A 62 8.65 -33.92 4.86
C ASN A 62 7.66 -32.88 5.38
N SER A 63 7.90 -31.60 5.09
CA SER A 63 7.02 -30.52 5.54
C SER A 63 5.65 -30.54 4.84
N LEU A 64 5.59 -30.89 3.56
CA LEU A 64 4.34 -30.94 2.79
C LEU A 64 3.61 -32.28 2.90
N LYS A 65 4.25 -33.32 3.46
CA LYS A 65 3.74 -34.70 3.46
C LYS A 65 3.34 -35.17 2.05
N THR A 66 4.17 -34.84 1.07
CA THR A 66 3.97 -35.23 -0.34
C THR A 66 4.98 -36.31 -0.74
N SER A 67 4.80 -36.92 -1.92
CA SER A 67 5.79 -37.84 -2.45
C SER A 67 7.02 -37.09 -2.96
N GLN A 68 8.20 -37.69 -2.83
CA GLN A 68 9.45 -37.11 -3.33
C GLN A 68 9.41 -36.79 -4.83
N PRO A 69 8.81 -37.62 -5.72
CA PRO A 69 8.64 -37.26 -7.12
C PRO A 69 7.80 -35.98 -7.33
N ALA A 70 6.71 -35.81 -6.57
CA ALA A 70 5.86 -34.61 -6.68
C ALA A 70 6.60 -33.34 -6.25
N THR A 71 7.36 -33.39 -5.14
CA THR A 71 8.20 -32.27 -4.71
C THR A 71 9.27 -31.94 -5.74
N THR A 72 9.92 -32.96 -6.31
CA THR A 72 10.96 -32.79 -7.33
C THR A 72 10.41 -32.13 -8.59
N GLN A 73 9.21 -32.53 -9.04
CA GLN A 73 8.54 -31.90 -10.18
C GLN A 73 8.22 -30.42 -9.92
N ALA A 74 7.75 -30.08 -8.72
CA ALA A 74 7.49 -28.68 -8.34
C ALA A 74 8.77 -27.83 -8.34
N ILE A 75 9.85 -28.33 -7.75
CA ILE A 75 11.17 -27.67 -7.76
C ILE A 75 11.64 -27.47 -9.21
N ASN A 76 11.60 -28.50 -10.05
CA ASN A 76 12.04 -28.40 -11.44
C ASN A 76 11.24 -27.34 -12.23
N LYS A 77 9.93 -27.23 -12.00
CA LYS A 77 9.12 -26.21 -12.67
C LYS A 77 9.43 -24.80 -12.16
N LEU A 78 9.58 -24.61 -10.86
CA LEU A 78 10.02 -23.33 -10.26
C LEU A 78 11.38 -22.89 -10.82
N GLN A 79 12.31 -23.84 -10.96
CA GLN A 79 13.64 -23.58 -11.53
C GLN A 79 13.55 -23.23 -13.02
N LYS A 80 12.76 -23.97 -13.81
CA LYS A 80 12.55 -23.67 -15.24
C LYS A 80 11.95 -22.28 -15.46
N ARG A 81 11.09 -21.81 -14.55
CA ARG A 81 10.53 -20.45 -14.54
C ARG A 81 11.51 -19.39 -14.01
N GLY A 82 12.70 -19.80 -13.53
CA GLY A 82 13.73 -18.93 -12.97
C GLY A 82 13.40 -18.33 -11.60
N LEU A 83 12.44 -18.91 -10.86
CA LEU A 83 11.96 -18.39 -9.58
C LEU A 83 12.83 -18.82 -8.39
N ILE A 84 13.63 -19.87 -8.58
CA ILE A 84 14.53 -20.42 -7.57
C ILE A 84 15.90 -20.71 -8.17
N THR A 85 16.90 -20.88 -7.31
CA THR A 85 18.25 -21.34 -7.64
C THR A 85 18.61 -22.53 -6.77
N LEU A 86 19.45 -23.41 -7.31
CA LEU A 86 20.00 -24.56 -6.59
C LEU A 86 21.48 -24.29 -6.34
N LYS A 87 21.94 -24.51 -5.11
CA LYS A 87 23.36 -24.53 -4.75
C LYS A 87 23.73 -25.89 -4.19
N GLU A 88 24.94 -26.34 -4.48
CA GLU A 88 25.51 -27.51 -3.81
C GLU A 88 25.71 -27.18 -2.32
N ASP A 89 25.37 -28.13 -1.46
CA ASP A 89 25.66 -28.02 -0.03
C ASP A 89 27.19 -28.05 0.18
N LYS A 90 27.68 -27.25 1.14
CA LYS A 90 29.11 -27.10 1.41
C LYS A 90 29.76 -28.38 1.98
N LEU A 91 28.97 -29.25 2.60
CA LEU A 91 29.42 -30.47 3.29
C LEU A 91 29.10 -31.75 2.50
N ASP A 92 27.98 -31.79 1.76
CA ASP A 92 27.63 -32.92 0.89
C ASP A 92 27.19 -32.43 -0.49
N LYS A 93 28.08 -32.46 -1.49
CA LYS A 93 27.80 -32.03 -2.87
C LYS A 93 26.60 -32.73 -3.53
N ARG A 94 26.12 -33.85 -2.97
CA ARG A 94 24.91 -34.54 -3.44
C ARG A 94 23.61 -33.89 -2.94
N LYS A 95 23.67 -33.10 -1.87
CA LYS A 95 22.55 -32.32 -1.37
C LYS A 95 22.49 -30.97 -2.09
N LYS A 96 21.35 -30.70 -2.73
CA LYS A 96 21.07 -29.40 -3.34
C LYS A 96 20.18 -28.60 -2.39
N VAL A 97 20.66 -27.41 -2.05
CA VAL A 97 19.92 -26.44 -1.24
C VAL A 97 19.23 -25.46 -2.19
N VAL A 98 17.93 -25.29 -2.00
CA VAL A 98 17.05 -24.47 -2.83
C VAL A 98 16.91 -23.08 -2.20
N PHE A 99 17.12 -22.03 -3.00
CA PHE A 99 16.95 -20.63 -2.60
C PHE A 99 16.01 -19.89 -3.55
N VAL A 100 15.32 -18.86 -3.06
CA VAL A 100 14.56 -17.95 -3.92
C VAL A 100 15.52 -17.08 -4.75
N SER A 101 15.28 -17.00 -6.07
CA SER A 101 16.06 -16.11 -6.96
C SER A 101 15.59 -14.65 -6.84
N ASP A 102 16.31 -13.69 -7.43
CA ASP A 102 15.84 -12.30 -7.44
C ASP A 102 14.56 -12.10 -8.25
N LYS A 103 14.36 -12.89 -9.33
CA LYS A 103 13.07 -12.95 -10.03
C LYS A 103 11.97 -13.47 -9.11
N GLY A 104 12.26 -14.53 -8.32
CA GLY A 104 11.34 -15.06 -7.32
C GLY A 104 10.98 -14.03 -6.24
N LYS A 105 11.95 -13.25 -5.74
CA LYS A 105 11.71 -12.16 -4.78
C LYS A 105 10.81 -11.07 -5.35
N ARG A 106 10.99 -10.70 -6.64
CA ARG A 106 10.09 -9.75 -7.32
C ARG A 106 8.67 -10.32 -7.45
N LEU A 107 8.53 -11.57 -7.87
CA LEU A 107 7.23 -12.26 -7.94
C LEU A 107 6.55 -12.30 -6.56
N ILE A 108 7.29 -12.56 -5.48
CA ILE A 108 6.74 -12.58 -4.13
C ILE A 108 6.10 -11.23 -3.78
N LYS A 109 6.70 -10.10 -4.17
CA LYS A 109 6.13 -8.77 -3.92
C LYS A 109 4.79 -8.59 -4.64
N SER A 110 4.67 -9.04 -5.89
CA SER A 110 3.44 -8.88 -6.68
C SER A 110 2.33 -9.87 -6.27
N VAL A 111 2.68 -11.10 -5.90
CA VAL A 111 1.69 -12.15 -5.56
C VAL A 111 1.23 -12.11 -4.10
N THR A 112 2.00 -11.50 -3.19
CA THR A 112 1.64 -11.47 -1.75
C THR A 112 0.26 -10.82 -1.49
N PRO A 113 -0.11 -9.67 -2.10
CA PRO A 113 -1.46 -9.10 -1.94
C PRO A 113 -2.58 -10.04 -2.42
N ILE A 114 -2.30 -10.81 -3.47
CA ILE A 114 -3.24 -11.80 -4.02
C ILE A 114 -3.41 -12.95 -3.02
N TRP A 115 -2.32 -13.50 -2.48
CA TRP A 115 -2.38 -14.55 -1.46
C TRP A 115 -3.14 -14.12 -0.21
N ASN A 116 -2.93 -12.88 0.26
CA ASN A 116 -3.68 -12.34 1.40
C ASN A 116 -5.19 -12.26 1.10
N SER A 117 -5.56 -11.90 -0.12
CA SER A 117 -6.96 -11.85 -0.55
C SER A 117 -7.58 -13.24 -0.70
N ILE A 118 -6.83 -14.21 -1.23
CA ILE A 118 -7.24 -15.62 -1.27
C ILE A 118 -7.51 -16.13 0.15
N GLU A 119 -6.60 -15.87 1.09
CA GLU A 119 -6.77 -16.29 2.49
C GLU A 119 -8.01 -15.65 3.13
N TYR A 120 -8.23 -14.35 2.91
CA TYR A 120 -9.41 -13.65 3.41
C TYR A 120 -10.71 -14.26 2.88
N ILE A 121 -10.83 -14.45 1.56
CA ILE A 121 -12.07 -14.96 0.94
C ILE A 121 -12.31 -16.43 1.34
N ILE A 122 -11.28 -17.26 1.46
CA ILE A 122 -11.46 -18.61 1.99
C ILE A 122 -11.96 -18.60 3.42
N LYS A 123 -11.39 -17.75 4.29
CA LYS A 123 -11.90 -17.61 5.66
C LYS A 123 -13.36 -17.16 5.65
N GLU A 124 -13.72 -16.18 4.83
CA GLU A 124 -15.11 -15.73 4.68
C GLU A 124 -16.05 -16.87 4.24
N TYR A 125 -15.67 -17.64 3.22
CA TYR A 125 -16.51 -18.71 2.65
C TYR A 125 -16.60 -19.94 3.54
N THR A 126 -15.65 -20.11 4.47
CA THR A 126 -15.61 -21.25 5.39
C THR A 126 -16.05 -20.88 6.81
N ASN A 127 -16.36 -19.62 7.09
CA ASN A 127 -16.85 -19.17 8.39
C ASN A 127 -18.33 -19.51 8.58
N ILE A 128 -18.62 -20.80 8.63
CA ILE A 128 -19.97 -21.36 8.63
C ILE A 128 -20.09 -22.32 9.82
N LYS A 129 -21.18 -22.21 10.58
CA LYS A 129 -21.52 -23.20 11.61
C LYS A 129 -22.05 -24.45 10.90
N SER A 130 -21.46 -25.60 11.18
CA SER A 130 -21.86 -26.87 10.60
C SER A 130 -21.61 -28.02 11.56
N GLU A 131 -22.42 -29.07 11.47
CA GLU A 131 -22.33 -30.27 12.31
C GLU A 131 -21.50 -31.37 11.63
N SER A 132 -21.25 -31.26 10.32
CA SER A 132 -20.49 -32.26 9.55
C SER A 132 -19.62 -31.66 8.44
N LEU A 133 -18.55 -32.35 8.04
CA LEU A 133 -17.71 -31.90 6.92
C LEU A 133 -18.49 -31.91 5.58
N THR A 134 -19.44 -32.83 5.41
CA THR A 134 -20.29 -32.92 4.21
C THR A 134 -21.15 -31.67 4.04
N GLU A 135 -21.73 -31.16 5.13
CA GLU A 135 -22.46 -29.89 5.15
C GLU A 135 -21.55 -28.71 4.83
N LEU A 136 -20.38 -28.60 5.47
CA LEU A 136 -19.44 -27.51 5.19
C LEU A 136 -19.05 -27.47 3.70
N ILE A 137 -18.79 -28.63 3.07
CA ILE A 137 -18.49 -28.71 1.64
C ILE A 137 -19.73 -28.38 0.80
N ASN A 138 -20.94 -28.77 1.22
CA ASN A 138 -22.17 -28.36 0.53
C ASN A 138 -22.30 -26.84 0.47
N GLU A 139 -22.09 -26.17 1.60
CA GLU A 139 -22.17 -24.72 1.72
C GLU A 139 -21.06 -24.02 0.92
N LEU A 140 -19.82 -24.48 1.02
CA LEU A 140 -18.71 -23.94 0.24
C LEU A 140 -18.96 -24.05 -1.27
N GLU A 141 -19.46 -25.20 -1.75
CA GLU A 141 -19.84 -25.38 -3.15
C GLU A 141 -21.03 -24.49 -3.56
N THR A 142 -21.97 -24.21 -2.65
CA THR A 142 -23.05 -23.24 -2.89
C THR A 142 -22.49 -21.83 -3.03
N LYS A 143 -21.57 -21.41 -2.15
CA LYS A 143 -20.89 -20.11 -2.23
C LYS A 143 -20.15 -19.93 -3.54
N PHE A 144 -19.42 -20.95 -4.00
CA PHE A 144 -18.74 -20.92 -5.30
C PHE A 144 -19.70 -20.77 -6.49
N LYS A 145 -20.96 -21.23 -6.37
CA LYS A 145 -21.98 -21.02 -7.40
C LYS A 145 -22.59 -19.63 -7.34
N GLU A 146 -22.86 -19.12 -6.14
CA GLU A 146 -23.38 -17.76 -5.93
C GLU A 146 -22.40 -16.70 -6.44
N LYS A 147 -21.12 -16.86 -6.09
CA LYS A 147 -20.05 -15.98 -6.53
C LYS A 147 -18.79 -16.81 -6.84
N PRO A 148 -18.35 -16.85 -8.11
CA PRO A 148 -17.11 -17.52 -8.46
C PRO A 148 -15.95 -17.03 -7.60
N PHE A 149 -15.15 -17.96 -7.11
CA PHE A 149 -14.07 -17.68 -6.17
C PHE A 149 -13.08 -16.64 -6.73
N SER A 150 -12.75 -16.73 -8.02
CA SER A 150 -11.91 -15.75 -8.71
C SER A 150 -12.47 -14.33 -8.65
N LYS A 151 -13.77 -14.15 -8.93
CA LYS A 151 -14.43 -12.83 -8.88
C LYS A 151 -14.38 -12.23 -7.48
N ALA A 152 -14.66 -13.02 -6.45
CA ALA A 152 -14.59 -12.56 -5.06
C ALA A 152 -13.19 -12.07 -4.67
N ILE A 153 -12.15 -12.80 -5.08
CA ILE A 153 -10.75 -12.40 -4.84
C ILE A 153 -10.41 -11.11 -5.60
N ILE A 154 -10.76 -11.03 -6.89
CA ILE A 154 -10.45 -9.86 -7.74
C ILE A 154 -11.12 -8.60 -7.18
N GLU A 155 -12.39 -8.69 -6.80
CA GLU A 155 -13.11 -7.58 -6.19
C GLU A 155 -12.46 -7.14 -4.86
N HIS A 156 -12.09 -8.08 -4.00
CA HIS A 156 -11.42 -7.77 -2.73
C HIS A 156 -10.05 -7.08 -2.95
N ILE A 157 -9.26 -7.53 -3.95
CA ILE A 157 -7.99 -6.89 -4.30
C ILE A 157 -8.24 -5.47 -4.81
N LYS A 158 -9.19 -5.28 -5.74
CA LYS A 158 -9.52 -3.97 -6.30
C LYS A 158 -10.00 -3.00 -5.21
N MET A 159 -10.86 -3.45 -4.30
CA MET A 159 -11.35 -2.66 -3.16
C MET A 159 -10.25 -2.28 -2.15
N ASN A 160 -9.29 -3.17 -1.90
CA ASN A 160 -8.19 -2.87 -0.97
C ASN A 160 -7.07 -2.04 -1.61
N THR A 161 -6.94 -2.07 -2.94
CA THR A 161 -6.04 -1.18 -3.67
C THR A 161 -6.57 0.25 -3.65
N THR A 162 -7.89 0.45 -3.77
CA THR A 162 -8.51 1.78 -3.62
C THR A 162 -8.53 2.29 -2.18
N LYS A 163 -8.64 1.43 -1.16
CA LYS A 163 -8.64 1.85 0.26
C LYS A 163 -7.31 2.43 0.77
N ASN A 164 -6.16 2.05 0.21
CA ASN A 164 -4.85 2.50 0.72
C ASN A 164 -4.11 3.49 -0.19
N THR A 165 -4.80 4.08 -1.17
CA THR A 165 -4.21 5.11 -2.02
C THR A 165 -4.57 6.48 -1.47
N VAL A 166 -3.55 7.27 -1.15
CA VAL A 166 -3.74 8.69 -0.80
C VAL A 166 -4.11 9.42 -2.08
N SER A 167 -5.27 10.09 -2.11
CA SER A 167 -5.63 11.01 -3.19
C SER A 167 -5.44 12.44 -2.71
N ILE A 168 -5.08 13.34 -3.64
CA ILE A 168 -4.93 14.77 -3.34
C ILE A 168 -6.05 15.52 -4.06
N THR A 169 -6.76 16.36 -3.31
CA THR A 169 -7.87 17.18 -3.81
C THR A 169 -7.66 18.64 -3.45
N THR A 170 -8.29 19.54 -4.19
CA THR A 170 -8.28 20.99 -3.90
C THR A 170 -9.29 21.36 -2.81
N PHE A 171 -9.18 22.59 -2.32
CA PHE A 171 -10.10 23.18 -1.36
C PHE A 171 -11.57 23.04 -1.76
N LYS A 172 -12.39 22.68 -0.77
CA LYS A 172 -13.85 22.74 -0.77
C LYS A 172 -14.31 23.25 0.59
N GLU A 173 -15.45 23.91 0.63
CA GLU A 173 -15.99 24.48 1.87
C GLU A 173 -16.18 23.42 2.97
N GLU A 174 -16.56 22.21 2.58
CA GLU A 174 -16.69 21.05 3.48
C GLU A 174 -15.38 20.63 4.16
N TYR A 175 -14.21 21.07 3.66
CA TYR A 175 -12.89 20.76 4.23
C TYR A 175 -12.35 21.88 5.13
N SER A 176 -13.06 23.00 5.29
CA SER A 176 -12.63 24.14 6.12
C SER A 176 -12.35 23.73 7.57
N SER A 177 -13.17 22.87 8.17
CA SER A 177 -12.94 22.35 9.52
C SER A 177 -11.71 21.46 9.59
N SER A 178 -11.53 20.54 8.63
CA SER A 178 -10.34 19.67 8.59
C SER A 178 -9.04 20.47 8.39
N PHE A 179 -9.06 21.56 7.63
CA PHE A 179 -7.92 22.48 7.49
C PHE A 179 -7.52 23.10 8.84
N TYR A 180 -8.52 23.57 9.59
CA TYR A 180 -8.34 24.14 10.92
C TYR A 180 -7.82 23.07 11.90
N ASP A 181 -8.55 21.97 12.05
CA ASP A 181 -8.29 20.95 13.07
C ASP A 181 -6.92 20.30 12.91
N LEU A 182 -6.52 19.93 11.69
CA LEU A 182 -5.21 19.31 11.43
C LEU A 182 -4.05 20.25 11.77
N ASN A 183 -4.17 21.53 11.41
CA ASN A 183 -3.13 22.52 11.69
C ASN A 183 -3.07 22.89 13.17
N ILE A 184 -4.21 22.98 13.85
CA ILE A 184 -4.25 23.21 15.31
C ILE A 184 -3.65 22.03 16.06
N GLU A 185 -4.04 20.78 15.74
CA GLU A 185 -3.46 19.58 16.36
C GLU A 185 -1.93 19.56 16.18
N TRP A 186 -1.46 19.88 14.98
CA TRP A 186 -0.02 19.94 14.70
C TRP A 186 0.67 21.05 15.51
N LEU A 187 0.09 22.26 15.55
CA LEU A 187 0.65 23.39 16.28
C LEU A 187 0.71 23.08 17.77
N GLU A 188 -0.36 22.61 18.40
CA GLU A 188 -0.41 22.26 19.82
C GLU A 188 0.55 21.12 20.18
N THR A 189 0.83 20.21 19.23
CA THR A 189 1.78 19.10 19.46
C THR A 189 3.23 19.59 19.52
N PHE A 190 3.63 20.57 18.72
CA PHE A 190 5.05 20.94 18.55
C PHE A 190 5.41 22.35 19.04
N PHE A 191 4.43 23.25 19.09
CA PHE A 191 4.52 24.69 19.35
C PHE A 191 3.28 25.21 20.11
N TYR A 192 3.13 26.53 20.18
CA TYR A 192 1.90 27.20 20.59
C TYR A 192 1.17 27.75 19.35
N VAL A 193 -0.14 28.00 19.46
CA VAL A 193 -0.93 28.56 18.37
C VAL A 193 -0.86 30.09 18.43
N GLU A 194 -0.25 30.73 17.43
CA GLU A 194 -0.18 32.19 17.34
C GLU A 194 -1.54 32.79 16.92
N PRO A 195 -1.87 34.03 17.30
CA PRO A 195 -3.13 34.67 16.89
C PRO A 195 -3.32 34.70 15.37
N TYR A 196 -2.23 34.96 14.63
CA TYR A 196 -2.25 34.98 13.17
C TYR A 196 -2.55 33.60 12.57
N ASP A 197 -2.08 32.50 13.17
CA ASP A 197 -2.45 31.15 12.74
C ASP A 197 -3.96 30.95 12.82
N LYS A 198 -4.58 31.32 13.95
CA LYS A 198 -6.03 31.17 14.13
C LYS A 198 -6.80 31.96 13.09
N GLU A 199 -6.40 33.20 12.81
CA GLU A 199 -7.08 34.02 11.80
C GLU A 199 -7.06 33.38 10.41
N VAL A 200 -5.87 32.95 9.96
CA VAL A 200 -5.69 32.31 8.64
C VAL A 200 -6.47 31.00 8.56
N LEU A 201 -6.37 30.15 9.59
CA LEU A 201 -7.04 28.85 9.62
C LEU A 201 -8.57 28.98 9.69
N SER A 202 -9.08 30.02 10.36
CA SER A 202 -10.54 30.24 10.48
C SER A 202 -11.14 30.92 9.25
N ASN A 203 -10.31 31.59 8.43
CA ASN A 203 -10.77 32.38 7.28
C ASN A 203 -9.93 32.06 6.02
N PRO A 204 -9.84 30.80 5.57
CA PRO A 204 -8.99 30.41 4.43
C PRO A 204 -9.35 31.16 3.14
N HIS A 205 -10.62 31.55 2.95
CA HIS A 205 -11.03 32.39 1.83
C HIS A 205 -10.34 33.75 1.83
N LYS A 206 -10.38 34.47 2.95
CA LYS A 206 -9.83 35.82 3.07
C LYS A 206 -8.31 35.83 2.91
N TYR A 207 -7.63 34.86 3.53
CA TYR A 207 -6.17 34.89 3.63
C TYR A 207 -5.45 34.12 2.51
N ILE A 208 -6.09 33.11 1.90
CA ILE A 208 -5.46 32.22 0.92
C ILE A 208 -6.22 32.26 -0.42
N ILE A 209 -7.46 31.77 -0.47
CA ILE A 209 -8.17 31.51 -1.73
C ILE A 209 -8.42 32.79 -2.54
N ASN A 210 -9.00 33.83 -1.92
CA ASN A 210 -9.33 35.09 -2.61
C ASN A 210 -8.11 35.91 -3.01
N LYS A 211 -6.93 35.55 -2.51
CA LYS A 211 -5.65 36.16 -2.92
C LYS A 211 -5.01 35.46 -4.11
N GLY A 212 -5.61 34.36 -4.61
CA GLY A 212 -5.03 33.51 -5.64
C GLY A 212 -4.15 32.39 -5.08
N GLY A 213 -4.31 32.06 -3.79
CA GLY A 213 -3.68 30.90 -3.15
C GLY A 213 -4.48 29.62 -3.32
N HIS A 214 -3.84 28.51 -2.97
CA HIS A 214 -4.38 27.16 -3.11
C HIS A 214 -4.26 26.39 -1.81
N ILE A 215 -5.23 25.53 -1.52
CA ILE A 215 -5.15 24.58 -0.40
C ILE A 215 -5.44 23.19 -0.96
N PHE A 216 -4.58 22.24 -0.61
CA PHE A 216 -4.67 20.84 -1.00
C PHE A 216 -4.89 19.96 0.22
N PHE A 217 -5.63 18.88 0.02
CA PHE A 217 -5.96 17.92 1.05
C PHE A 217 -5.57 16.52 0.60
N ALA A 218 -4.96 15.76 1.50
CA ALA A 218 -4.71 14.34 1.32
C ALA A 218 -5.86 13.55 1.93
N THR A 219 -6.52 12.73 1.11
CA THR A 219 -7.60 11.83 1.54
C THR A 219 -7.10 10.40 1.55
N LEU A 220 -7.36 9.67 2.63
CA LEU A 220 -7.08 8.23 2.76
C LEU A 220 -8.32 7.56 3.35
N ASN A 221 -8.83 6.48 2.74
CA ASN A 221 -10.07 5.82 3.18
C ASN A 221 -11.27 6.77 3.33
N ASN A 222 -11.41 7.78 2.46
CA ASN A 222 -12.42 8.86 2.52
C ASN A 222 -12.32 9.78 3.76
N GLU A 223 -11.20 9.74 4.49
CA GLU A 223 -10.91 10.66 5.59
C GLU A 223 -9.83 11.66 5.15
N ILE A 224 -10.00 12.94 5.53
CA ILE A 224 -8.96 13.97 5.32
C ILE A 224 -7.86 13.75 6.35
N VAL A 225 -6.69 13.32 5.90
CA VAL A 225 -5.57 12.91 6.75
C VAL A 225 -4.36 13.86 6.67
N GLY A 226 -4.42 14.87 5.80
CA GLY A 226 -3.40 15.90 5.71
C GLY A 226 -3.83 17.08 4.85
N THR A 227 -3.10 18.18 4.98
CA THR A 227 -3.33 19.41 4.22
C THR A 227 -2.01 20.16 3.99
N VAL A 228 -1.99 21.02 2.98
CA VAL A 228 -0.93 22.00 2.69
C VAL A 228 -1.54 23.17 1.91
N ALA A 229 -1.03 24.37 2.11
CA ALA A 229 -1.43 25.56 1.38
C ALA A 229 -0.26 26.15 0.58
N LEU A 230 -0.57 26.75 -0.57
CA LEU A 230 0.29 27.65 -1.31
C LEU A 230 -0.30 29.05 -1.21
N MET A 231 0.33 29.93 -0.44
CA MET A 231 -0.13 31.30 -0.21
C MET A 231 0.72 32.26 -1.05
N PRO A 232 0.12 33.14 -1.87
CA PRO A 232 0.87 34.08 -2.69
C PRO A 232 1.62 35.09 -1.82
N MET A 233 2.84 35.42 -2.22
CA MET A 233 3.67 36.45 -1.60
C MET A 233 3.60 37.76 -2.41
N ASP A 234 4.16 38.84 -1.87
CA ASP A 234 4.12 40.17 -2.51
C ASP A 234 4.84 40.21 -3.87
N ASP A 235 5.82 39.32 -4.08
CA ASP A 235 6.49 39.13 -5.36
C ASP A 235 5.61 38.35 -6.34
N SER A 236 5.48 38.84 -7.58
CA SER A 236 4.74 38.12 -8.63
C SER A 236 5.29 36.70 -8.81
N ASN A 237 4.41 35.69 -8.84
CA ASN A 237 4.73 34.27 -9.06
C ASN A 237 5.56 33.59 -7.96
N VAL A 238 5.62 34.15 -6.75
CA VAL A 238 6.24 33.51 -5.58
C VAL A 238 5.16 33.06 -4.60
N TYR A 239 5.24 31.80 -4.15
CA TYR A 239 4.26 31.22 -3.23
C TYR A 239 4.94 30.63 -2.00
N GLU A 240 4.37 30.89 -0.83
CA GLU A 240 4.73 30.23 0.41
C GLU A 240 4.01 28.87 0.52
N LEU A 241 4.77 27.79 0.65
CA LEU A 241 4.27 26.49 1.08
C LEU A 241 4.10 26.50 2.60
N THR A 242 2.85 26.56 3.04
CA THR A 242 2.48 26.81 4.44
C THR A 242 1.34 25.91 4.89
N LYS A 243 1.04 25.94 6.20
CA LYS A 243 -0.04 25.16 6.83
C LYS A 243 -0.04 23.67 6.44
N MET A 244 1.16 23.08 6.35
CA MET A 244 1.32 21.66 6.07
C MET A 244 1.17 20.84 7.36
N ALA A 245 0.09 20.09 7.47
CA ALA A 245 -0.19 19.22 8.60
C ALA A 245 -0.61 17.83 8.13
N VAL A 246 -0.18 16.78 8.83
CA VAL A 246 -0.55 15.38 8.56
C VAL A 246 -0.94 14.73 9.88
N SER A 247 -2.08 14.05 9.89
CA SER A 247 -2.59 13.35 11.06
C SER A 247 -1.54 12.34 11.59
N PRO A 248 -1.19 12.39 12.90
CA PRO A 248 -0.25 11.46 13.50
C PRO A 248 -0.68 9.99 13.41
N LYS A 249 -1.99 9.74 13.29
CA LYS A 249 -2.59 8.40 13.17
C LYS A 249 -2.24 7.70 11.86
N HIS A 250 -1.75 8.44 10.87
CA HIS A 250 -1.54 7.97 9.49
C HIS A 250 -0.05 8.02 9.07
N ARG A 251 0.86 7.77 10.02
CA ARG A 251 2.30 7.62 9.73
C ARG A 251 2.57 6.40 8.85
N GLY A 252 3.66 6.44 8.07
CA GLY A 252 4.09 5.33 7.19
C GLY A 252 3.57 5.41 5.74
N TYR A 253 2.54 6.22 5.47
CA TYR A 253 2.01 6.43 4.10
C TYR A 253 2.70 7.53 3.30
N LYS A 254 3.75 8.15 3.86
CA LYS A 254 4.50 9.26 3.23
C LYS A 254 3.60 10.42 2.75
N ILE A 255 2.46 10.67 3.41
CA ILE A 255 1.47 11.69 3.01
C ILE A 255 2.12 13.06 2.81
N GLY A 256 2.95 13.52 3.74
CA GLY A 256 3.64 14.81 3.61
C GLY A 256 4.56 14.89 2.38
N GLN A 257 5.19 13.78 1.97
CA GLN A 257 6.00 13.75 0.74
C GLN A 257 5.11 13.80 -0.52
N GLN A 258 3.92 13.20 -0.47
CA GLN A 258 2.96 13.26 -1.59
C GLN A 258 2.38 14.66 -1.74
N LEU A 259 1.99 15.32 -0.63
CA LEU A 259 1.55 16.71 -0.62
C LEU A 259 2.64 17.66 -1.13
N MET A 260 3.89 17.49 -0.67
CA MET A 260 5.04 18.27 -1.13
C MET A 260 5.26 18.11 -2.64
N GLN A 261 5.29 16.87 -3.14
CA GLN A 261 5.47 16.60 -4.57
C GLN A 261 4.35 17.27 -5.39
N HIS A 262 3.10 17.14 -4.94
CA HIS A 262 1.96 17.75 -5.61
C HIS A 262 2.07 19.28 -5.68
N CYS A 263 2.49 19.94 -4.59
CA CYS A 263 2.73 21.38 -4.60
C CYS A 263 3.83 21.79 -5.59
N ILE A 264 4.92 21.01 -5.69
CA ILE A 264 6.01 21.29 -6.62
C ILE A 264 5.55 21.12 -8.07
N ASP A 265 4.82 20.05 -8.36
CA ASP A 265 4.29 19.78 -9.70
C ASP A 265 3.29 20.86 -10.10
N PHE A 266 2.35 21.20 -9.20
CA PHE A 266 1.40 22.29 -9.39
C PHE A 266 2.10 23.63 -9.65
N ALA A 267 3.15 23.95 -8.88
CA ALA A 267 3.91 25.18 -9.06
C ALA A 267 4.59 25.25 -10.44
N LYS A 268 5.13 24.13 -10.92
CA LYS A 268 5.71 24.04 -12.28
C LYS A 268 4.65 24.18 -13.36
N GLU A 269 3.53 23.48 -13.23
CA GLU A 269 2.42 23.53 -14.18
C GLU A 269 1.82 24.95 -14.30
N ASN A 270 1.84 25.71 -13.21
CA ASN A 270 1.36 27.09 -13.17
C ASN A 270 2.46 28.14 -13.36
N ASN A 271 3.68 27.74 -13.75
CA ASN A 271 4.83 28.62 -14.01
C ASN A 271 5.20 29.55 -12.85
N PHE A 272 5.08 29.07 -11.60
CA PHE A 272 5.58 29.81 -10.45
C PHE A 272 7.10 29.90 -10.53
N ASP A 273 7.69 31.01 -10.07
CA ASP A 273 9.13 31.22 -10.13
C ASP A 273 9.86 30.41 -9.05
N LYS A 274 9.30 30.43 -7.84
CA LYS A 274 9.83 29.68 -6.70
C LYS A 274 8.77 29.44 -5.61
N LEU A 275 9.01 28.40 -4.83
CA LEU A 275 8.32 28.12 -3.58
C LEU A 275 9.21 28.53 -2.40
N ILE A 276 8.62 29.20 -1.41
CA ILE A 276 9.27 29.55 -0.15
C ILE A 276 8.62 28.75 0.97
N LEU A 277 9.38 28.36 1.99
CA LEU A 277 8.80 27.85 3.23
C LEU A 277 9.53 28.42 4.44
N TYR A 278 8.78 28.57 5.52
CA TYR A 278 9.30 28.91 6.85
C TYR A 278 9.12 27.69 7.76
N SER A 279 10.12 27.41 8.60
CA SER A 279 10.08 26.26 9.49
C SER A 279 10.88 26.50 10.76
N ASN A 280 11.06 25.44 11.53
CA ASN A 280 11.88 25.44 12.73
C ASN A 280 12.83 24.23 12.71
N THR A 281 14.11 24.45 13.00
CA THR A 281 15.15 23.40 13.01
C THR A 281 14.87 22.24 13.98
N LYS A 282 14.01 22.44 14.99
CA LYS A 282 13.47 21.36 15.85
C LYS A 282 12.73 20.27 15.06
N LEU A 283 12.20 20.59 13.87
CA LEU A 283 11.46 19.66 13.02
C LEU A 283 12.38 18.91 12.05
N GLU A 284 13.39 18.19 12.58
CA GLU A 284 14.44 17.55 11.79
C GLU A 284 13.93 16.71 10.61
N ASN A 285 12.84 15.94 10.83
CA ASN A 285 12.21 15.14 9.78
C ASN A 285 11.65 15.98 8.63
N ALA A 286 11.04 17.13 8.93
CA ALA A 286 10.51 18.03 7.91
C ALA A 286 11.65 18.68 7.12
N ILE A 287 12.69 19.17 7.81
CA ILE A 287 13.89 19.75 7.19
C ILE A 287 14.59 18.74 6.27
N TYR A 288 14.72 17.49 6.70
CA TYR A 288 15.27 16.42 5.87
C TYR A 288 14.45 16.20 4.59
N ILE A 289 13.11 16.21 4.72
CA ILE A 289 12.21 16.09 3.57
C ILE A 289 12.40 17.28 2.62
N TYR A 290 12.39 18.51 3.11
CA TYR A 290 12.56 19.71 2.26
C TYR A 290 13.86 19.65 1.46
N ARG A 291 14.99 19.33 2.11
CA ARG A 291 16.29 19.16 1.44
C ARG A 291 16.25 18.07 0.37
N LYS A 292 15.59 16.94 0.65
CA LYS A 292 15.41 15.84 -0.32
C LYS A 292 14.63 16.27 -1.57
N PHE A 293 13.68 17.20 -1.42
CA PHE A 293 12.91 17.77 -2.52
C PHE A 293 13.60 18.95 -3.22
N GLY A 294 14.84 19.28 -2.82
CA GLY A 294 15.66 20.30 -3.47
C GLY A 294 15.53 21.70 -2.89
N PHE A 295 14.83 21.87 -1.76
CA PHE A 295 14.81 23.16 -1.08
C PHE A 295 16.20 23.50 -0.52
N LEU A 296 16.62 24.74 -0.73
CA LEU A 296 17.88 25.30 -0.25
C LEU A 296 17.60 26.32 0.86
N GLU A 297 18.43 26.30 1.89
CA GLU A 297 18.31 27.23 3.01
C GLU A 297 18.74 28.64 2.59
N ILE A 298 17.95 29.64 3.00
CA ILE A 298 18.20 31.07 2.75
C ILE A 298 18.02 31.86 4.06
N PRO A 299 18.60 33.06 4.19
CA PRO A 299 18.43 33.88 5.38
C PRO A 299 16.95 34.18 5.67
N VAL A 300 16.58 34.11 6.94
CA VAL A 300 15.28 34.60 7.44
C VAL A 300 15.34 36.13 7.46
N GLU A 301 14.36 36.78 6.85
CA GLU A 301 14.27 38.24 6.81
C GLU A 301 13.87 38.85 8.15
N GLU A 302 14.22 40.14 8.33
CA GLU A 302 13.68 40.94 9.42
C GLU A 302 12.16 41.08 9.28
N GLY A 303 11.43 40.98 10.39
CA GLY A 303 9.97 41.04 10.39
C GLY A 303 9.27 39.75 9.92
N CYS A 304 9.94 38.60 10.01
CA CYS A 304 9.33 37.29 9.74
C CYS A 304 7.95 37.17 10.42
N PRO A 305 6.90 36.75 9.69
CA PRO A 305 5.52 36.73 10.21
C PRO A 305 5.28 35.66 11.29
N TYR A 306 6.26 34.79 11.56
CA TYR A 306 6.16 33.68 12.50
C TYR A 306 7.23 33.78 13.58
N GLU A 307 6.81 33.99 14.82
CA GLU A 307 7.74 34.12 15.97
C GLU A 307 8.57 32.85 16.15
N ARG A 308 7.98 31.68 15.87
CA ARG A 308 8.63 30.38 15.98
C ARG A 308 9.61 30.04 14.85
N CYS A 309 9.70 30.85 13.80
CA CYS A 309 10.56 30.55 12.66
C CYS A 309 12.04 30.77 13.01
N ASN A 310 12.90 29.82 12.64
CA ASN A 310 14.34 30.01 12.68
C ASN A 310 15.07 29.49 11.42
N ILE A 311 14.32 29.06 10.41
CA ILE A 311 14.86 28.61 9.14
C ILE A 311 13.87 28.94 8.01
N LYS A 312 14.40 29.48 6.93
CA LYS A 312 13.68 29.74 5.68
C LYS A 312 14.35 28.95 4.57
N MET A 313 13.56 28.38 3.66
CA MET A 313 14.08 27.65 2.52
C MET A 313 13.36 28.04 1.23
N GLU A 314 14.05 27.96 0.10
CA GLU A 314 13.50 28.21 -1.23
C GLU A 314 13.71 27.02 -2.17
N LEU A 315 12.79 26.85 -3.12
CA LEU A 315 12.91 25.95 -4.25
C LEU A 315 12.55 26.73 -5.51
N LYS A 316 13.50 26.89 -6.44
CA LYS A 316 13.21 27.42 -7.77
C LYS A 316 12.46 26.37 -8.58
N THR A 317 11.32 26.77 -9.15
CA THR A 317 10.44 25.87 -9.92
C THR A 317 10.63 26.04 -11.42
N ASN A 318 11.13 27.20 -11.84
CA ASN A 318 11.58 27.47 -13.21
C ASN A 318 13.08 27.14 -13.31
N SER A 319 13.41 26.09 -14.06
CA SER A 319 14.77 25.70 -14.47
C SER A 319 14.75 25.23 -15.91
#